data_AF-A0A7S4GJT2-F1
#
_entry.id   AF-A0A7S4GJT2-F1
#
_cell.length_a   1.000
_cell.length_b   1.000
_cell.length_c   1.000
_cell.angle_alpha   90.00
_cell.angle_beta   90.00
_cell.angle_gamma   90.00
#
_symmetry.space_group_name_H-M   'P 1'
#
loop_
_entity.id
_entity.type
_entity.pdbx_description
1 polymer ?
#
loop_
_entity_poly.entity_id
_entity_poly.type
_entity_poly.pdbx_seq_one_letter_code
_entity_poly.pdbx_strand_id
1 'polypeptide(L)'
;ATDSAAVAAGCVGGVALWFGNEAKGLTEAAEQYCPVHVFVPMLGVVESLNISVCVGIMCAEVARQRVAFQRAARAAGRDWDWALPPEAHEAVVQRLLARERKRRESADEAALAL
;
A
#
# COMPACT_ATOMS: atom_id res chain seq x y z
N ALA A 1 25.39 -3.92 -8.99
CA ALA A 1 25.29 -2.54 -8.50
C ALA A 1 23.82 -2.15 -8.57
N THR A 2 23.03 -2.61 -7.59
CA THR A 2 21.59 -2.34 -7.53
C THR A 2 21.44 -1.10 -6.67
N ASP A 3 21.15 -0.01 -7.35
CA ASP A 3 21.11 1.34 -6.82
C ASP A 3 20.18 1.41 -5.60
N SER A 4 20.73 1.73 -4.44
CA SER A 4 20.01 2.00 -3.19
C SER A 4 18.99 3.14 -3.33
N ALA A 5 18.96 3.79 -4.50
CA ALA A 5 18.06 4.85 -4.92
C ALA A 5 16.70 4.36 -5.47
N ALA A 6 16.41 3.06 -5.60
CA ALA A 6 15.10 2.61 -6.11
C ALA A 6 13.93 3.03 -5.20
N VAL A 7 14.19 3.26 -3.91
CA VAL A 7 13.19 3.82 -2.98
C VAL A 7 12.89 5.29 -3.31
N ALA A 8 13.77 6.01 -4.01
CA ALA A 8 13.58 7.40 -4.43
C ALA A 8 12.79 7.54 -5.74
N ALA A 9 12.20 6.46 -6.26
CA ALA A 9 11.37 6.49 -7.46
C ALA A 9 10.03 7.21 -7.19
N GLY A 10 10.05 8.54 -7.20
CA GLY A 10 8.92 9.42 -7.50
C GLY A 10 7.52 8.93 -7.13
N CYS A 11 7.27 8.55 -5.86
CA CYS A 11 5.96 8.05 -5.39
C CYS A 11 4.87 9.13 -5.29
N VAL A 12 5.01 10.20 -6.06
CA VAL A 12 4.21 11.43 -6.03
C VAL A 12 2.86 11.25 -6.75
N GLY A 13 2.81 10.33 -7.72
CA GLY A 13 1.59 9.91 -8.42
C GLY A 13 0.93 8.67 -7.81
N GLY A 14 -0.06 8.13 -8.53
CA GLY A 14 -0.64 6.82 -8.21
C GLY A 14 0.43 5.73 -8.33
N VAL A 15 0.68 5.01 -7.24
CA VAL A 15 1.64 3.89 -7.19
C VAL A 15 0.89 2.63 -6.74
N ALA A 16 1.15 1.53 -7.43
CA ALA A 16 0.76 0.19 -7.02
C ALA A 16 2.01 -0.56 -6.54
N LEU A 17 1.93 -1.15 -5.35
CA LEU A 17 2.97 -2.04 -4.84
C LEU A 17 2.50 -3.47 -5.04
N TRP A 18 3.29 -4.27 -5.76
CA TRP A 18 3.02 -5.69 -5.96
C TRP A 18 3.89 -6.51 -5.01
N PHE A 19 3.25 -7.31 -4.17
CA PHE A 19 3.92 -8.29 -3.31
C PHE A 19 3.69 -9.70 -3.82
N GLY A 20 4.78 -10.47 -3.87
CA GLY A 20 4.75 -11.87 -4.23
C GLY A 20 4.21 -12.77 -3.12
N ASN A 21 4.21 -14.09 -3.35
CA ASN A 21 3.88 -15.05 -2.29
C ASN A 21 5.08 -15.27 -1.35
N GLU A 22 4.83 -15.64 -0.10
CA GLU A 22 5.84 -15.85 0.96
C GLU A 22 6.94 -16.83 0.54
N ALA A 23 6.60 -17.87 -0.24
CA ALA A 23 7.55 -18.92 -0.59
C ALA A 23 8.44 -18.59 -1.81
N LYS A 24 7.93 -17.83 -2.78
CA LYS A 24 8.59 -17.66 -4.10
C LYS A 24 8.77 -16.21 -4.52
N GLY A 25 8.25 -15.25 -3.76
CA GLY A 25 8.23 -13.86 -4.18
C GLY A 25 7.31 -13.65 -5.40
N LEU A 26 7.67 -12.67 -6.23
CA LEU A 26 6.93 -12.30 -7.44
C LEU A 26 7.09 -13.40 -8.50
N THR A 27 6.06 -13.59 -9.32
CA THR A 27 6.18 -14.46 -10.49
C THR A 27 6.92 -13.73 -11.60
N GLU A 28 7.65 -14.46 -12.45
CA GLU A 28 8.36 -13.89 -13.60
C GLU A 28 7.42 -13.06 -14.51
N ALA A 29 6.18 -13.51 -14.67
CA ALA A 29 5.15 -12.75 -15.39
C ALA A 29 4.79 -11.42 -14.69
N ALA A 30 4.69 -11.40 -13.35
CA ALA A 30 4.40 -10.18 -12.60
C ALA A 30 5.58 -9.19 -12.63
N GLU A 31 6.81 -9.70 -12.59
CA GLU A 31 8.04 -8.91 -12.71
C GLU A 31 8.08 -8.13 -14.03
N GLN A 32 7.63 -8.71 -15.13
CA GLN A 32 7.57 -8.01 -16.43
C GLN A 32 6.66 -6.77 -16.44
N TYR A 33 5.65 -6.72 -15.56
CA TYR A 33 4.77 -5.55 -15.41
C TYR A 33 5.27 -4.55 -14.37
N CYS A 34 6.36 -4.87 -13.66
CA CYS A 34 6.92 -4.06 -12.59
C CYS A 34 8.17 -3.32 -13.11
N PRO A 35 8.05 -2.10 -13.66
CA PRO A 35 9.20 -1.37 -14.19
C PRO A 35 10.23 -0.99 -13.13
N VAL A 36 9.85 -1.08 -11.85
CA VAL A 36 10.71 -0.78 -10.71
C VAL A 36 10.64 -1.95 -9.74
N HIS A 37 11.81 -2.47 -9.38
CA HIS A 37 11.96 -3.50 -8.35
C HIS A 37 12.54 -2.86 -7.10
N VAL A 38 11.87 -3.07 -5.97
CA VAL A 38 12.30 -2.61 -4.65
C VAL A 38 12.42 -3.79 -3.70
N PHE A 39 13.42 -3.75 -2.83
CA PHE A 39 13.61 -4.75 -1.78
C PHE A 39 14.00 -4.05 -0.48
N VAL A 40 13.67 -4.69 0.65
CA VAL A 40 14.17 -4.23 1.96
C VAL A 40 15.57 -4.82 2.12
N PRO A 41 16.62 -4.01 2.35
CA PRO A 41 17.97 -4.53 2.55
C PRO A 41 18.03 -5.45 3.78
N MET A 42 18.47 -6.69 3.59
CA MET A 42 18.69 -7.64 4.68
C MET A 42 20.13 -7.51 5.18
N LEU A 43 20.30 -7.19 6.46
CA LEU A 43 21.61 -7.04 7.11
C LEU A 43 21.86 -8.19 8.12
N GLY A 44 21.72 -9.43 7.66
CA GLY A 44 21.87 -10.61 8.51
C GLY A 44 21.82 -11.92 7.73
N VAL A 45 21.62 -13.03 8.46
CA VAL A 45 21.59 -14.39 7.90
C VAL A 45 20.24 -14.76 7.27
N VAL A 46 19.21 -13.94 7.48
CA VAL A 46 17.87 -14.19 6.94
C VAL A 46 17.75 -13.70 5.50
N GLU A 47 17.17 -14.53 4.65
CA GLU A 47 17.03 -14.25 3.21
C GLU A 47 15.82 -13.34 2.90
N SER A 48 14.82 -13.32 3.79
CA SER A 48 13.61 -12.52 3.62
C SER A 48 12.95 -12.18 4.97
N LEU A 49 12.09 -11.16 4.96
CA LEU A 49 11.17 -10.87 6.05
C LEU A 49 9.80 -11.49 5.77
N ASN A 50 9.01 -11.64 6.83
CA ASN A 50 7.59 -11.92 6.70
C ASN A 50 6.91 -10.88 5.79
N ILE A 51 6.03 -11.35 4.89
CA ILE A 51 5.39 -10.50 3.90
C ILE A 51 4.63 -9.32 4.51
N SER A 52 3.94 -9.52 5.65
CA SER A 52 3.20 -8.43 6.32
C SER A 52 4.15 -7.34 6.83
N VAL A 53 5.34 -7.72 7.29
CA VAL A 53 6.38 -6.79 7.74
C VAL A 53 6.94 -6.01 6.55
N CYS A 54 7.24 -6.69 5.44
CA CYS A 54 7.65 -6.04 4.20
C CYS A 54 6.61 -5.02 3.70
N VAL A 55 5.34 -5.41 3.66
CA VAL A 55 4.22 -4.53 3.26
C VAL A 55 4.17 -3.31 4.18
N GLY A 56 4.27 -3.50 5.49
CA GLY A 56 4.27 -2.40 6.46
C GLY A 56 5.41 -1.41 6.23
N ILE A 57 6.64 -1.90 6.05
CA ILE A 57 7.83 -1.07 5.79
C ILE A 57 7.66 -0.27 4.49
N MET A 58 7.24 -0.92 3.41
CA MET A 58 7.07 -0.26 2.11
C MET A 58 5.96 0.81 2.15
N CYS A 59 4.82 0.50 2.77
CA CYS A 59 3.73 1.45 2.93
C CYS A 59 4.14 2.67 3.78
N ALA A 60 4.89 2.45 4.86
CA ALA A 60 5.38 3.54 5.70
C ALA A 60 6.33 4.48 4.94
N GLU A 61 7.20 3.92 4.10
CA GLU A 61 8.12 4.69 3.28
C GLU A 61 7.39 5.50 2.19
N VAL A 62 6.41 4.91 1.51
CA VAL A 62 5.53 5.64 0.57
C VAL A 62 4.79 6.78 1.28
N ALA A 63 4.25 6.54 2.47
CA ALA A 63 3.58 7.56 3.25
C ALA A 63 4.53 8.71 3.62
N ARG A 64 5.76 8.39 4.05
CA ARG A 64 6.80 9.38 4.38
C ARG A 64 7.11 10.27 3.17
N GLN A 65 7.28 9.68 1.98
CA GLN A 65 7.54 10.43 0.74
C GLN A 65 6.37 11.31 0.33
N ARG A 66 5.13 10.81 0.41
CA ARG A 66 3.93 11.58 0.09
C ARG A 66 3.78 12.80 1.00
N VAL A 67 4.01 12.63 2.31
CA VAL A 67 3.97 13.75 3.27
C VAL A 67 5.06 14.77 2.98
N ALA A 68 6.28 14.32 2.68
CA ALA A 68 7.38 15.22 2.31
C ALA A 68 7.06 16.01 1.03
N PHE A 69 6.52 15.34 0.01
CA PHE A 69 6.10 15.98 -1.23
C PHE A 69 4.99 17.01 -0.99
N GLN A 70 3.95 16.68 -0.24
CA GLN A 70 2.86 17.62 0.06
C GLN A 70 3.35 18.87 0.76
N ARG A 71 4.28 18.73 1.71
CA ARG A 71 4.90 19.87 2.40
C ARG A 71 5.65 20.77 1.41
N ALA A 72 6.46 20.17 0.53
CA ALA A 72 7.20 20.91 -0.49
C ALA A 72 6.29 21.57 -1.53
N ALA A 73 5.21 20.89 -1.94
CA ALA A 73 4.21 21.43 -2.86
C ALA A 73 3.50 22.65 -2.27
N ARG A 74 3.04 22.56 -1.02
CA ARG A 74 2.43 23.66 -0.28
C ARG A 74 3.39 24.85 -0.14
N ALA A 75 4.65 24.61 0.20
CA ALA A 75 5.67 25.66 0.30
C ALA A 75 5.93 26.37 -1.05
N ALA A 76 5.77 25.65 -2.16
CA ALA A 76 5.89 26.18 -3.51
C ALA A 76 4.58 26.79 -4.06
N GLY A 77 3.55 26.95 -3.22
CA GLY A 77 2.24 27.50 -3.64
C GLY A 77 1.44 26.60 -4.56
N ARG A 78 1.77 25.31 -4.66
CA ARG A 78 0.99 24.32 -5.41
C ARG A 78 -0.04 23.67 -4.49
N ASP A 79 -1.27 23.62 -4.95
CA ASP A 79 -2.33 22.85 -4.31
C ASP A 79 -2.27 21.39 -4.82
N TRP A 80 -1.83 20.47 -3.96
CA TRP A 80 -1.76 19.05 -4.28
C TRP A 80 -2.18 18.23 -3.07
N ASP A 81 -3.31 17.53 -3.20
CA ASP A 81 -3.86 16.66 -2.16
C ASP A 81 -4.07 15.22 -2.67
N TRP A 82 -3.72 14.25 -1.83
CA TRP A 82 -4.02 12.83 -2.08
C TRP A 82 -5.38 12.41 -1.53
N ALA A 83 -6.08 13.32 -0.81
CA ALA A 83 -7.41 13.08 -0.34
C ALA A 83 -8.35 12.78 -1.51
N LEU A 84 -9.20 11.77 -1.33
CA LEU A 84 -10.33 11.56 -2.24
C LEU A 84 -11.21 12.83 -2.28
N PRO A 85 -11.91 13.10 -3.38
CA PRO A 85 -12.92 14.15 -3.40
C PRO A 85 -14.01 13.90 -2.33
N PRO A 86 -14.64 14.95 -1.77
CA PRO A 86 -15.67 14.80 -0.74
C PRO A 86 -16.83 13.89 -1.17
N GLU A 87 -17.25 13.96 -2.43
CA GLU A 87 -18.29 13.09 -2.98
C GLU A 87 -17.87 11.61 -2.98
N ALA A 88 -16.58 11.33 -3.16
CA ALA A 88 -16.04 9.99 -3.13
C ALA A 88 -15.82 9.47 -1.70
N HIS A 89 -15.59 10.36 -0.72
CA HIS A 89 -15.53 9.97 0.70
C HIS A 89 -16.83 9.34 1.15
N GLU A 90 -17.96 10.00 0.88
CA GLU A 90 -19.28 9.53 1.31
C GLU A 90 -19.58 8.15 0.70
N ALA A 91 -19.33 7.99 -0.60
CA ALA A 91 -19.54 6.70 -1.28
C ALA A 91 -18.70 5.57 -0.67
N VAL A 92 -17.45 5.85 -0.30
CA VAL A 92 -16.57 4.87 0.36
C VAL A 92 -17.07 4.53 1.77
N VAL A 93 -17.44 5.53 2.56
CA VAL A 93 -17.98 5.33 3.91
C VAL A 93 -19.25 4.49 3.88
N GLN A 94 -20.20 4.82 3.01
CA GLN A 94 -21.44 4.06 2.86
C GLN A 94 -21.18 2.61 2.45
N ARG A 95 -20.22 2.39 1.54
CA ARG A 95 -19.80 1.04 1.14
C ARG A 95 -19.20 0.24 2.30
N LEU A 96 -18.41 0.88 3.17
CA LEU A 96 -17.81 0.22 4.34
C LEU A 96 -18.89 -0.11 5.38
N LEU A 97 -19.79 0.82 5.69
CA LEU A 97 -20.91 0.60 6.61
C LEU A 97 -21.82 -0.55 6.13
N ALA A 98 -22.12 -0.60 4.84
CA ALA A 98 -22.92 -1.70 4.26
C ALA A 98 -22.23 -3.06 4.40
N ARG A 99 -20.90 -3.11 4.25
CA ARG A 99 -20.10 -4.34 4.44
C ARG A 99 -20.11 -4.82 5.89
N GLU A 100 -19.94 -3.91 6.84
CA GLU A 100 -19.97 -4.24 8.27
C GLU A 100 -21.37 -4.72 8.69
N ARG A 101 -22.43 -4.06 8.22
CA ARG A 101 -23.81 -4.50 8.46
C ARG A 101 -24.03 -5.93 7.97
N LYS A 102 -23.64 -6.24 6.73
CA LYS A 102 -23.76 -7.60 6.18
C LYS A 102 -22.96 -8.62 6.97
N ARG A 103 -21.73 -8.28 7.39
CA ARG A 103 -20.87 -9.17 8.18
C ARG A 103 -21.50 -9.49 9.54
N ARG A 104 -22.14 -8.50 10.16
CA ARG A 104 -22.85 -8.66 11.43
C ARG A 104 -24.10 -9.51 11.27
N GLU A 105 -24.92 -9.25 10.24
CA GLU A 105 -26.09 -10.08 9.92
C GLU A 105 -25.70 -11.54 9.69
N SER A 106 -24.64 -11.80 8.91
CA SER A 106 -24.12 -13.17 8.70
C SER A 106 -23.58 -13.82 9.98
N ALA A 107 -22.98 -13.05 10.90
CA ALA A 107 -22.53 -13.56 12.18
C ALA A 107 -23.70 -13.88 13.12
N ASP A 108 -24.73 -13.03 13.14
CA ASP A 108 -25.96 -13.22 13.91
C ASP A 108 -26.73 -14.45 13.39
N GLU A 109 -26.83 -14.63 12.07
CA GLU A 109 -27.41 -15.83 11.43
C GLU A 109 -26.65 -17.11 11.81
N ALA A 110 -25.30 -17.07 11.76
CA ALA A 110 -24.47 -18.21 12.15
C ALA A 110 -24.61 -18.55 13.66
N ALA A 111 -24.81 -17.55 14.51
CA ALA A 111 -25.02 -17.74 15.94
C ALA A 111 -26.41 -18.32 16.27
N LEU A 112 -27.44 -17.97 15.49
CA LEU A 112 -28.80 -18.52 15.63
C LEU A 112 -28.95 -19.95 15.09
N ALA A 113 -28.01 -20.40 14.25
CA ALA A 113 -28.00 -21.75 13.67
C ALA A 113 -27.25 -22.79 14.53
N LEU A 114 -26.70 -22.39 15.68
CA LEU A 114 -26.03 -23.24 16.69
C LEU A 114 -26.95 -23.50 17.89
#